data_AF-A0A1Y2WSJ8-F1
#
_entry.id   AF-A0A1Y2WSJ8-F1
#
_cell.length_a   1.000
_cell.length_b   1.000
_cell.length_c   1.000
_cell.angle_alpha   90.00
_cell.angle_beta   90.00
_cell.angle_gamma   90.00
#
_symmetry.space_group_name_H-M   'P 1'
#
loop_
_entity.id
_entity.type
_entity.pdbx_description
1 polymer ?
#
loop_
_entity_poly.entity_id
_entity_poly.type
_entity_poly.pdbx_seq_one_letter_code
_entity_poly.pdbx_strand_id
1 'polypeptide(L)'
;MTILNGTYSCGLENNGIENNGIGVKFVPDADSPSCPQSLRITFHRTIRVPDNQNTFKLPPDLGTYPLFTVRDYANKLPSDMVAKGGAFLSMYQREAMWIDFRADWPFMIKIYAGGVNVVSGEHAAEDHHTKERRSAFRFGRRLFLQDYVVAPQQLWLDGIATSPGVVRQFVAMPVGQGYSVEAQLTGEETIGGLQFEITPSAPGNGEPVTTWDHVNNSIDKKLAEYGIKPVSNI
;
A
#
# COMPACT_ATOMS: atom_id res chain seq x y z
N MET A 1 -1.46 19.15 -2.44
CA MET A 1 -0.26 18.28 -2.37
C MET A 1 0.92 19.15 -2.75
N THR A 2 1.86 19.36 -1.82
CA THR A 2 3.07 20.16 -2.09
C THR A 2 4.16 19.18 -2.53
N ILE A 3 4.70 19.36 -3.73
CA ILE A 3 5.85 18.58 -4.20
C ILE A 3 7.09 19.19 -3.54
N LEU A 4 7.92 18.36 -2.90
CA LEU A 4 9.18 18.83 -2.33
C LEU A 4 10.20 18.96 -3.46
N ASN A 5 10.96 20.05 -3.45
CA ASN A 5 12.03 20.23 -4.43
C ASN A 5 13.19 19.28 -4.12
N GLY A 6 13.54 18.46 -5.11
CA GLY A 6 14.56 17.44 -5.00
C GLY A 6 14.45 16.39 -6.09
N THR A 7 15.33 15.40 -6.01
CA THR A 7 15.35 14.24 -6.90
C THR A 7 14.61 13.08 -6.26
N TYR A 8 13.66 12.51 -7.02
CA TYR A 8 12.93 11.31 -6.67
C TYR A 8 13.43 10.13 -7.51
N SER A 9 13.70 9.01 -6.88
CA SER A 9 14.06 7.77 -7.57
C SER A 9 13.27 6.59 -7.02
N CYS A 10 12.90 5.67 -7.92
CA CYS A 10 12.20 4.44 -7.60
C CYS A 10 12.80 3.32 -8.44
N GLY A 11 13.05 2.17 -7.83
CA GLY A 11 13.61 1.01 -8.51
C GLY A 11 13.48 -0.27 -7.69
N LEU A 12 13.80 -1.40 -8.32
CA LEU A 12 13.88 -2.67 -7.60
C LEU A 12 15.18 -2.73 -6.79
N GLU A 13 15.09 -3.19 -5.55
CA GLU A 13 16.23 -3.42 -4.67
C GLU A 13 16.48 -4.91 -4.46
N ASN A 14 17.77 -5.26 -4.44
CA ASN A 14 18.26 -6.63 -4.32
C ASN A 14 18.73 -6.92 -2.88
N ASN A 15 18.45 -8.13 -2.37
CA ASN A 15 18.90 -8.59 -1.05
C ASN A 15 20.24 -9.36 -1.06
N GLY A 16 20.96 -9.33 -2.18
CA GLY A 16 22.17 -10.12 -2.44
C GLY A 16 21.93 -11.41 -3.24
N ILE A 17 20.67 -11.79 -3.45
CA ILE A 17 20.28 -12.99 -4.21
C ILE A 17 19.36 -12.59 -5.36
N GLU A 18 18.29 -11.87 -5.06
CA GLU A 18 17.27 -11.47 -6.02
C GLU A 18 16.69 -10.11 -5.69
N ASN A 19 16.04 -9.49 -6.68
CA ASN A 19 15.22 -8.31 -6.45
C ASN A 19 14.00 -8.74 -5.65
N ASN A 20 13.79 -8.19 -4.45
CA ASN A 20 12.69 -8.61 -3.56
C ASN A 20 11.97 -7.43 -2.89
N GLY A 21 12.30 -6.20 -3.27
CA GLY A 21 11.65 -5.00 -2.77
C GLY A 21 11.67 -3.85 -3.77
N ILE A 22 10.80 -2.88 -3.52
CA ILE A 22 10.77 -1.59 -4.22
C ILE A 22 11.45 -0.59 -3.30
N GLY A 23 12.54 0.02 -3.77
CA GLY A 23 13.22 1.12 -3.10
C GLY A 23 12.78 2.45 -3.66
N VAL A 24 12.45 3.38 -2.78
CA VAL A 24 12.11 4.76 -3.09
C VAL A 24 13.04 5.67 -2.31
N LYS A 25 13.67 6.62 -3.01
CA LYS A 25 14.57 7.59 -2.39
C LYS A 25 14.19 9.00 -2.81
N PHE A 26 14.18 9.89 -1.84
CA PHE A 26 14.08 11.33 -2.03
C PHE A 26 15.39 11.97 -1.59
N VAL A 27 16.03 12.70 -2.51
CA VAL A 27 17.23 13.48 -2.23
C VAL A 27 16.87 14.95 -2.41
N PRO A 28 16.86 15.75 -1.33
CA PRO A 28 16.50 17.16 -1.40
C PRO A 28 17.58 17.97 -2.14
N ASP A 29 17.19 19.10 -2.74
CA ASP A 29 18.13 20.04 -3.33
C ASP A 29 19.07 20.62 -2.26
N ALA A 30 20.27 21.09 -2.66
CA ALA A 30 21.33 21.49 -1.73
C ALA A 30 20.90 22.57 -0.70
N ASP A 31 19.99 23.47 -1.08
CA ASP A 31 19.50 24.56 -0.23
C ASP A 31 18.19 24.22 0.52
N SER A 32 17.70 22.99 0.37
CA SER A 32 16.45 22.55 0.99
C SER A 32 16.67 22.19 2.46
N PRO A 33 15.77 22.59 3.36
CA PRO A 33 15.84 22.21 4.77
C PRO A 33 15.40 20.75 5.04
N SER A 34 15.02 19.99 4.01
CA SER A 34 14.73 18.55 4.13
C SER A 34 16.01 17.72 4.23
N CYS A 35 15.91 16.55 4.88
CA CYS A 35 16.95 15.52 4.81
C CYS A 35 16.66 14.51 3.69
N PRO A 36 17.67 13.76 3.19
CA PRO A 36 17.45 12.58 2.36
C PRO A 36 16.58 11.56 3.08
N GLN A 37 15.68 10.91 2.34
CA GLN A 37 14.70 9.95 2.87
C GLN A 37 14.67 8.71 1.98
N SER A 38 14.53 7.54 2.60
CA SER A 38 14.42 6.25 1.93
C SER A 38 13.27 5.41 2.49
N LEU A 39 12.56 4.76 1.57
CA LEU A 39 11.49 3.82 1.83
C LEU A 39 11.77 2.55 1.04
N ARG A 40 11.59 1.41 1.69
CA ARG A 40 11.62 0.09 1.09
C ARG A 40 10.28 -0.60 1.33
N ILE A 41 9.72 -1.14 0.25
CA ILE A 41 8.45 -1.89 0.26
C ILE A 41 8.76 -3.33 -0.15
N THR A 42 8.40 -4.32 0.66
CA THR A 42 8.55 -5.74 0.32
C THR A 42 7.23 -6.47 0.39
N PHE A 43 7.08 -7.51 -0.44
CA PHE A 43 5.85 -8.30 -0.53
C PHE A 43 6.13 -9.68 0.02
N HIS A 44 5.37 -10.12 1.01
CA HIS A 44 5.61 -11.35 1.74
C HIS A 44 4.52 -12.37 1.45
N ARG A 45 4.94 -13.63 1.27
CA ARG A 45 4.04 -14.78 1.17
C ARG A 45 3.38 -15.00 2.52
N THR A 46 2.12 -15.44 2.48
CA THR A 46 1.45 -15.89 3.68
C THR A 46 0.38 -16.94 3.41
N ILE A 47 -0.13 -17.54 4.47
CA ILE A 47 -1.23 -18.50 4.39
C ILE A 47 -2.52 -17.74 4.08
N ARG A 48 -3.21 -18.17 3.01
CA ARG A 48 -4.56 -17.69 2.72
C ARG A 48 -5.50 -18.12 3.84
N VAL A 49 -6.13 -17.14 4.47
CA VAL A 49 -7.21 -17.34 5.41
C VAL A 49 -8.45 -17.81 4.65
N PRO A 50 -9.16 -18.83 5.12
CA PRO A 50 -10.41 -19.27 4.49
C PRO A 50 -11.44 -18.13 4.45
N ASP A 51 -12.18 -18.02 3.34
CA ASP A 51 -13.34 -17.12 3.20
C ASP A 51 -14.54 -17.68 4.00
N ASN A 52 -14.43 -17.65 5.32
CA ASN A 52 -15.53 -17.93 6.25
C ASN A 52 -15.74 -16.74 7.19
N GLN A 53 -16.75 -16.80 8.05
CA GLN A 53 -17.08 -15.71 8.97
C GLN A 53 -16.19 -15.69 10.23
N ASN A 54 -15.10 -16.47 10.27
CA ASN A 54 -14.23 -16.56 11.44
C ASN A 54 -13.06 -15.59 11.34
N THR A 55 -12.67 -15.03 12.48
CA THR A 55 -11.44 -14.25 12.61
C THR A 55 -10.25 -15.17 12.87
N PHE A 56 -9.15 -14.93 12.16
CA PHE A 56 -7.90 -15.67 12.34
C PHE A 56 -6.80 -14.72 12.84
N LYS A 57 -5.75 -15.30 13.46
CA LYS A 57 -4.57 -14.53 13.87
C LYS A 57 -3.83 -13.97 12.64
N LEU A 58 -2.97 -12.98 12.87
CA LEU A 58 -2.08 -12.42 11.86
C LEU A 58 -1.37 -13.55 11.10
N PRO A 59 -1.35 -13.48 9.76
CA PRO A 59 -0.94 -14.60 8.95
C PRO A 59 0.60 -14.70 8.98
N PRO A 60 1.18 -15.92 9.02
CA PRO A 60 2.62 -16.09 9.23
C PRO A 60 3.44 -15.59 8.04
N ASP A 61 4.64 -15.07 8.28
CA ASP A 61 5.57 -14.72 7.20
C ASP A 61 6.19 -15.98 6.60
N LEU A 62 6.04 -16.15 5.28
CA LEU A 62 6.60 -17.25 4.49
C LEU A 62 7.67 -16.76 3.49
N GLY A 63 8.24 -15.58 3.73
CA GLY A 63 9.34 -15.00 2.96
C GLY A 63 8.88 -14.10 1.80
N THR A 64 9.83 -13.32 1.27
CA THR A 64 9.54 -12.29 0.26
C THR A 64 9.37 -12.85 -1.14
N TYR A 65 8.45 -12.27 -1.92
CA TYR A 65 8.35 -12.52 -3.35
C TYR A 65 9.54 -11.90 -4.11
N PRO A 66 10.10 -12.59 -5.12
CA PRO A 66 10.95 -11.95 -6.10
C PRO A 66 10.13 -10.97 -6.95
N LEU A 67 10.75 -9.85 -7.30
CA LEU A 67 10.20 -8.80 -8.13
C LEU A 67 10.97 -8.73 -9.45
N PHE A 68 10.24 -8.53 -10.54
CA PHE A 68 10.78 -8.45 -11.88
C PHE A 68 10.30 -7.17 -12.55
N THR A 69 11.16 -6.50 -13.30
CA THR A 69 10.75 -5.35 -14.10
C THR A 69 10.04 -5.85 -15.36
N VAL A 70 8.88 -5.28 -15.67
CA VAL A 70 8.09 -5.65 -16.86
C VAL A 70 8.91 -5.50 -18.14
N ARG A 71 9.76 -4.45 -18.22
CA ARG A 71 10.65 -4.18 -19.35
C ARG A 71 11.53 -5.37 -19.73
N ASP A 72 12.04 -6.10 -18.76
CA ASP A 72 12.99 -7.20 -18.98
C ASP A 72 12.31 -8.46 -19.55
N TYR A 73 10.98 -8.53 -19.42
CA TYR A 73 10.14 -9.66 -19.84
C TYR A 73 9.08 -9.25 -20.87
N ALA A 74 9.22 -8.09 -21.51
CA ALA A 74 8.19 -7.52 -22.37
C ALA A 74 7.76 -8.44 -23.54
N ASN A 75 8.64 -9.33 -24.01
CA ASN A 75 8.34 -10.31 -25.05
C ASN A 75 7.61 -11.58 -24.56
N LYS A 76 7.47 -11.76 -23.24
CA LYS A 76 6.82 -12.91 -22.61
C LYS A 76 5.54 -12.55 -21.87
N LEU A 77 5.30 -11.26 -21.65
CA LEU A 77 4.17 -10.76 -20.90
C LEU A 77 3.00 -10.34 -21.81
N PRO A 78 1.75 -10.41 -21.32
CA PRO A 78 0.60 -9.84 -21.99
C PRO A 78 0.79 -8.36 -22.37
N SER A 79 0.29 -7.96 -23.54
CA SER A 79 0.52 -6.62 -24.11
C SER A 79 -0.01 -5.49 -23.23
N ASP A 80 -1.10 -5.71 -22.52
CA ASP A 80 -1.69 -4.77 -21.57
C ASP A 80 -0.79 -4.55 -20.34
N MET A 81 -0.15 -5.62 -19.84
CA MET A 81 0.83 -5.53 -18.76
C MET A 81 2.09 -4.79 -19.21
N VAL A 82 2.56 -5.06 -20.44
CA VAL A 82 3.69 -4.35 -21.05
C VAL A 82 3.38 -2.86 -21.21
N ALA A 83 2.16 -2.52 -21.63
CA ALA A 83 1.73 -1.13 -21.79
C ALA A 83 1.66 -0.38 -20.44
N LYS A 84 1.23 -1.06 -19.36
CA LYS A 84 1.20 -0.51 -17.99
C LYS A 84 2.62 -0.32 -17.42
N GLY A 85 3.56 -1.21 -17.74
CA GLY A 85 4.93 -1.15 -17.25
C GLY A 85 5.06 -1.44 -15.75
N GLY A 86 6.13 -0.92 -15.14
CA GLY A 86 6.41 -1.12 -13.71
C GLY A 86 7.08 -2.45 -13.40
N ALA A 87 6.67 -3.08 -12.30
CA ALA A 87 7.19 -4.36 -11.82
C ALA A 87 6.06 -5.36 -11.60
N PHE A 88 6.40 -6.65 -11.65
CA PHE A 88 5.49 -7.74 -11.37
C PHE A 88 6.13 -8.77 -10.46
N LEU A 89 5.29 -9.55 -9.79
CA LEU A 89 5.67 -10.72 -9.02
C LEU A 89 4.84 -11.92 -9.51
N SER A 90 5.39 -13.12 -9.37
CA SER A 90 4.70 -14.36 -9.74
C SER A 90 3.98 -14.93 -8.52
N MET A 91 2.66 -15.07 -8.62
CA MET A 91 1.80 -15.58 -7.54
C MET A 91 0.86 -16.63 -8.12
N TYR A 92 0.76 -17.80 -7.48
CA TYR A 92 -0.20 -18.81 -7.90
C TYR A 92 -1.63 -18.37 -7.56
N GLN A 93 -2.61 -18.80 -8.35
CA GLN A 93 -4.01 -18.56 -8.02
C GLN A 93 -4.30 -19.08 -6.60
N ARG A 94 -4.98 -18.25 -5.81
CA ARG A 94 -5.34 -18.48 -4.40
C ARG A 94 -4.22 -18.36 -3.38
N GLU A 95 -3.00 -17.99 -3.77
CA GLU A 95 -2.00 -17.54 -2.79
C GLU A 95 -2.41 -16.21 -2.17
N ALA A 96 -1.92 -15.94 -0.96
CA ALA A 96 -2.11 -14.67 -0.24
C ALA A 96 -0.76 -13.99 0.03
N MET A 97 -0.78 -12.65 0.10
CA MET A 97 0.38 -11.85 0.47
C MET A 97 0.01 -10.72 1.42
N TRP A 98 1.03 -10.17 2.08
CA TRP A 98 1.00 -8.91 2.82
C TRP A 98 2.20 -8.03 2.41
N ILE A 99 2.15 -6.75 2.75
CA ILE A 99 3.15 -5.74 2.35
C ILE A 99 3.88 -5.24 3.59
N ASP A 100 5.21 -5.21 3.58
CA ASP A 100 6.07 -4.64 4.63
C ASP A 100 6.60 -3.28 4.16
N PHE A 101 6.68 -2.31 5.08
CA PHE A 101 7.22 -0.98 4.87
C PHE A 101 8.37 -0.71 5.83
N ARG A 102 9.51 -0.31 5.28
CA ARG A 102 10.65 0.15 6.06
C ARG A 102 11.10 1.51 5.57
N ALA A 103 11.07 2.51 6.42
CA ALA A 103 11.56 3.83 6.07
C ALA A 103 12.44 4.43 7.17
N ASP A 104 13.47 5.17 6.77
CA ASP A 104 14.32 5.94 7.69
C ASP A 104 13.66 7.25 8.14
N TRP A 105 12.66 7.71 7.41
CA TRP A 105 11.89 8.92 7.61
C TRP A 105 10.40 8.69 7.36
N PRO A 106 9.50 9.55 7.86
CA PRO A 106 8.09 9.38 7.60
C PRO A 106 7.71 9.54 6.12
N PHE A 107 6.97 8.57 5.58
CA PHE A 107 6.36 8.63 4.26
C PHE A 107 4.85 8.46 4.37
N MET A 108 4.11 9.28 3.62
CA MET A 108 2.70 9.04 3.35
C MET A 108 2.59 8.18 2.09
N ILE A 109 1.92 7.03 2.21
CA ILE A 109 1.80 6.04 1.13
C ILE A 109 0.32 5.80 0.87
N LYS A 110 -0.16 6.14 -0.32
CA LYS A 110 -1.47 5.71 -0.81
C LYS A 110 -1.29 4.45 -1.64
N ILE A 111 -2.17 3.50 -1.43
CA ILE A 111 -2.09 2.19 -2.07
C ILE A 111 -3.45 1.92 -2.69
N TYR A 112 -3.44 1.52 -3.95
CA TYR A 112 -4.62 1.17 -4.70
C TYR A 112 -4.51 -0.26 -5.19
N ALA A 113 -5.62 -0.98 -5.17
CA ALA A 113 -5.76 -2.30 -5.78
C ALA A 113 -6.86 -2.19 -6.84
N GLY A 114 -6.50 -2.38 -8.12
CA GLY A 114 -7.44 -2.16 -9.23
C GLY A 114 -8.07 -0.76 -9.22
N GLY A 115 -7.28 0.27 -8.89
CA GLY A 115 -7.76 1.66 -8.84
C GLY A 115 -8.66 2.02 -7.64
N VAL A 116 -8.81 1.12 -6.66
CA VAL A 116 -9.55 1.37 -5.42
C VAL A 116 -8.57 1.49 -4.27
N ASN A 117 -8.69 2.57 -3.48
CA ASN A 117 -7.81 2.81 -2.35
C ASN A 117 -8.04 1.75 -1.26
N VAL A 118 -6.97 1.08 -0.83
CA VAL A 118 -7.07 -0.07 0.08
C VAL A 118 -7.42 0.32 1.53
N VAL A 119 -7.26 1.60 1.88
CA VAL A 119 -7.55 2.14 3.22
C VAL A 119 -8.97 2.71 3.27
N SER A 120 -9.32 3.56 2.30
CA SER A 120 -10.60 4.27 2.30
C SER A 120 -11.72 3.55 1.52
N GLY A 121 -11.38 2.64 0.60
CA GLY A 121 -12.34 2.03 -0.32
C GLY A 121 -12.85 2.96 -1.42
N GLU A 122 -12.27 4.16 -1.57
CA GLU A 122 -12.65 5.13 -2.60
C GLU A 122 -11.88 4.89 -3.90
N HIS A 123 -12.50 5.25 -5.03
CA HIS A 123 -11.83 5.19 -6.33
C HIS A 123 -10.73 6.24 -6.44
N ALA A 124 -9.66 5.87 -7.16
CA ALA A 124 -8.60 6.80 -7.55
C ALA A 124 -9.14 7.91 -8.46
N ALA A 125 -9.97 7.54 -9.44
CA ALA A 125 -10.67 8.50 -10.29
C ALA A 125 -11.88 9.09 -9.55
N GLU A 126 -11.98 10.42 -9.52
CA GLU A 126 -13.15 11.09 -8.95
C GLU A 126 -14.33 11.05 -9.93
N ASP A 127 -15.26 10.12 -9.73
CA ASP A 127 -16.57 10.16 -10.37
C ASP A 127 -17.61 10.93 -9.52
N HIS A 128 -18.80 11.15 -10.09
CA HIS A 128 -19.88 11.87 -9.41
C HIS A 128 -20.29 11.19 -8.09
N HIS A 129 -20.36 9.86 -8.07
CA HIS A 129 -20.71 9.08 -6.88
C HIS A 129 -19.64 9.17 -5.78
N THR A 130 -18.35 9.21 -6.14
CA THR A 130 -17.21 9.40 -5.23
C THR A 130 -17.26 10.80 -4.61
N LYS A 131 -17.61 11.83 -5.39
CA LYS A 131 -17.80 13.20 -4.88
C LYS A 131 -18.98 13.29 -3.91
N GLU A 132 -20.08 12.62 -4.18
CA GLU A 132 -21.24 12.53 -3.30
C GLU A 132 -20.94 11.79 -2.00
N ARG A 133 -20.25 10.64 -2.06
CA ARG A 133 -19.82 9.90 -0.86
C ARG A 133 -18.85 10.74 -0.02
N ARG A 134 -17.82 11.33 -0.64
CA ARG A 134 -16.86 12.22 0.04
C ARG A 134 -17.54 13.43 0.67
N SER A 135 -18.54 14.02 0.00
CA SER A 135 -19.28 15.17 0.56
C SER A 135 -20.15 14.75 1.75
N ALA A 136 -20.87 13.62 1.66
CA ALA A 136 -21.64 13.07 2.77
C ALA A 136 -20.78 12.81 4.02
N PHE A 137 -19.57 12.28 3.84
CA PHE A 137 -18.60 12.12 4.94
C PHE A 137 -18.16 13.45 5.57
N ARG A 138 -18.04 14.53 4.78
CA ARG A 138 -17.73 15.88 5.31
C ARG A 138 -18.87 16.47 6.13
N PHE A 139 -20.13 16.17 5.81
CA PHE A 139 -21.29 16.72 6.52
C PHE A 139 -21.68 15.93 7.77
N GLY A 140 -21.31 14.64 7.86
CA GLY A 140 -21.66 13.75 8.97
C GLY A 140 -20.54 13.56 10.01
N ARG A 141 -20.16 14.58 10.79
CA ARG A 141 -19.30 14.52 12.02
C ARG A 141 -17.97 13.70 11.97
N ARG A 142 -17.57 13.09 10.85
CA ARG A 142 -16.30 12.38 10.67
C ARG A 142 -15.31 13.31 9.98
N LEU A 143 -14.40 13.84 10.78
CA LEU A 143 -13.29 14.69 10.35
C LEU A 143 -12.33 13.85 9.50
N PHE A 144 -12.43 13.98 8.18
CA PHE A 144 -11.49 13.45 7.16
C PHE A 144 -11.50 11.93 6.96
N LEU A 145 -11.68 11.50 5.71
CA LEU A 145 -11.52 10.11 5.28
C LEU A 145 -10.03 9.85 5.04
N GLN A 146 -9.41 9.05 5.91
CA GLN A 146 -8.01 8.64 5.73
C GLN A 146 -7.89 7.69 4.54
N ASP A 147 -6.97 7.97 3.62
CA ASP A 147 -6.74 7.21 2.39
C ASP A 147 -5.26 6.82 2.19
N TYR A 148 -4.47 6.83 3.27
CA TYR A 148 -3.04 6.57 3.27
C TYR A 148 -2.58 5.82 4.51
N VAL A 149 -1.44 5.14 4.38
CA VAL A 149 -0.65 4.61 5.50
C VAL A 149 0.58 5.50 5.72
N VAL A 150 1.10 5.51 6.94
CA VAL A 150 2.30 6.29 7.31
C VAL A 150 3.42 5.34 7.73
N ALA A 151 4.41 5.14 6.88
CA ALA A 151 5.63 4.43 7.27
C ALA A 151 6.59 5.42 7.96
N PRO A 152 7.40 4.99 8.95
CA PRO A 152 7.52 3.63 9.49
C PRO A 152 6.64 3.37 10.74
N GLN A 153 5.73 4.27 11.11
CA GLN A 153 4.79 4.03 12.21
C GLN A 153 3.87 2.86 11.92
N GLN A 154 3.47 2.73 10.65
CA GLN A 154 2.73 1.62 10.08
C GLN A 154 3.69 0.69 9.33
N LEU A 155 3.97 -0.47 9.93
CA LEU A 155 4.99 -1.38 9.41
C LEU A 155 4.50 -2.27 8.28
N TRP A 156 3.21 -2.64 8.26
CA TRP A 156 2.71 -3.58 7.25
C TRP A 156 1.27 -3.33 6.81
N LEU A 157 0.83 -4.02 5.77
CA LEU A 157 -0.56 -4.05 5.33
C LEU A 157 -0.96 -5.46 4.92
N ASP A 158 -1.90 -6.05 5.64
CA ASP A 158 -2.35 -7.44 5.44
C ASP A 158 -3.40 -7.60 4.33
N GLY A 159 -4.02 -6.49 3.87
CA GLY A 159 -5.11 -6.55 2.91
C GLY A 159 -5.93 -5.25 2.80
N ILE A 160 -7.15 -5.40 2.28
CA ILE A 160 -8.12 -4.32 2.02
C ILE A 160 -9.17 -4.31 3.13
N ALA A 161 -9.42 -3.14 3.73
CA ALA A 161 -10.46 -3.00 4.74
C ALA A 161 -11.86 -3.10 4.10
N THR A 162 -12.65 -4.12 4.46
CA THR A 162 -14.00 -4.32 3.90
C THR A 162 -15.11 -4.00 4.86
N SER A 163 -14.91 -4.35 6.11
CA SER A 163 -15.47 -3.54 7.15
C SER A 163 -14.29 -3.02 7.95
N PRO A 164 -14.40 -1.81 8.48
CA PRO A 164 -14.18 -1.67 9.89
C PRO A 164 -13.87 -3.02 10.68
N GLY A 165 -12.61 -3.25 11.11
CA GLY A 165 -12.13 -4.47 11.82
C GLY A 165 -11.84 -5.72 11.01
N VAL A 166 -12.29 -5.72 9.75
CA VAL A 166 -12.27 -6.88 8.87
C VAL A 166 -11.45 -6.54 7.63
N VAL A 167 -10.29 -7.16 7.55
CA VAL A 167 -9.37 -7.05 6.43
C VAL A 167 -9.51 -8.29 5.55
N ARG A 168 -9.66 -8.08 4.24
CA ARG A 168 -9.54 -9.15 3.24
C ARG A 168 -8.14 -9.15 2.66
N GLN A 169 -7.46 -10.29 2.76
CA GLN A 169 -6.08 -10.44 2.30
C GLN A 169 -5.92 -10.13 0.81
N PHE A 170 -4.72 -9.69 0.43
CA PHE A 170 -4.34 -9.64 -0.98
C PHE A 170 -4.18 -11.06 -1.50
N VAL A 171 -5.19 -11.55 -2.21
CA VAL A 171 -5.23 -12.90 -2.78
C VAL A 171 -5.20 -12.81 -4.31
N ALA A 172 -4.35 -13.60 -4.94
CA ALA A 172 -4.39 -13.76 -6.39
C ALA A 172 -5.66 -14.51 -6.80
N MET A 173 -6.60 -13.83 -7.41
CA MET A 173 -7.85 -14.42 -7.92
C MET A 173 -7.87 -14.40 -9.45
N PRO A 174 -8.60 -15.33 -10.10
CA PRO A 174 -8.74 -15.30 -11.55
C PRO A 174 -9.37 -13.98 -12.01
N VAL A 175 -8.76 -13.34 -13.00
CA VAL A 175 -9.29 -12.13 -13.66
C VAL A 175 -10.56 -12.49 -14.44
N GLY A 176 -11.52 -11.58 -14.46
CA GLY A 176 -12.80 -11.69 -15.16
C GLY A 176 -13.88 -12.45 -14.39
N GLN A 177 -13.64 -12.84 -13.14
CA GLN A 177 -14.61 -13.60 -12.33
C GLN A 177 -15.34 -12.76 -11.27
N GLY A 178 -15.10 -11.44 -11.25
CA GLY A 178 -15.80 -10.53 -10.35
C GLY A 178 -15.28 -10.55 -8.91
N TYR A 179 -14.11 -11.14 -8.68
CA TYR A 179 -13.51 -11.24 -7.35
C TYR A 179 -12.69 -10.01 -6.96
N SER A 180 -12.21 -9.24 -7.92
CA SER A 180 -11.44 -8.04 -7.62
C SER A 180 -12.31 -6.99 -6.93
N VAL A 181 -11.69 -6.12 -6.14
CA VAL A 181 -12.37 -4.97 -5.53
C VAL A 181 -12.88 -4.02 -6.62
N GLU A 182 -12.15 -3.90 -7.73
CA GLU A 182 -12.57 -3.17 -8.92
C GLU A 182 -13.91 -3.70 -9.45
N ALA A 183 -14.04 -5.01 -9.68
CA ALA A 183 -15.29 -5.59 -10.18
C ALA A 183 -16.44 -5.48 -9.19
N GLN A 184 -16.18 -5.67 -7.89
CA GLN A 184 -17.24 -5.61 -6.88
C GLN A 184 -17.83 -4.22 -6.74
N LEU A 185 -17.04 -3.18 -7.03
CA LEU A 185 -17.48 -1.78 -6.96
C LEU A 185 -17.96 -1.23 -8.30
N THR A 186 -17.32 -1.61 -9.41
CA THR A 186 -17.56 -1.00 -10.74
C THR A 186 -18.27 -1.91 -11.73
N GLY A 187 -18.23 -3.23 -11.50
CA GLY A 187 -18.64 -4.23 -12.49
C GLY A 187 -17.61 -4.53 -13.59
N GLU A 188 -16.45 -3.85 -13.58
CA GLU A 188 -15.38 -4.00 -14.57
C GLU A 188 -14.05 -4.43 -13.92
N GLU A 189 -13.13 -5.02 -14.71
CA GLU A 189 -11.76 -5.39 -14.27
C GLU A 189 -10.74 -4.94 -15.31
N THR A 190 -10.44 -3.65 -15.36
CA THR A 190 -9.62 -3.02 -16.41
C THR A 190 -8.25 -2.58 -15.91
N ILE A 191 -8.16 -2.13 -14.66
CA ILE A 191 -6.95 -1.57 -14.06
C ILE A 191 -6.07 -2.70 -13.55
N GLY A 192 -6.59 -3.55 -12.66
CA GLY A 192 -5.85 -4.63 -12.02
C GLY A 192 -4.54 -4.19 -11.31
N GLY A 193 -3.89 -5.12 -10.62
CA GLY A 193 -2.60 -4.87 -9.95
C GLY A 193 -2.67 -3.89 -8.77
N LEU A 194 -1.48 -3.55 -8.26
CA LEU A 194 -1.30 -2.59 -7.16
C LEU A 194 -0.65 -1.30 -7.68
N GLN A 195 -1.12 -0.15 -7.18
CA GLN A 195 -0.52 1.16 -7.45
C GLN A 195 -0.13 1.84 -6.14
N PHE A 196 1.01 2.52 -6.15
CA PHE A 196 1.55 3.22 -4.97
C PHE A 196 1.78 4.68 -5.31
N GLU A 197 1.23 5.58 -4.51
CA GLU A 197 1.59 7.01 -4.50
C GLU A 197 2.34 7.30 -3.21
N ILE A 198 3.57 7.78 -3.32
CA ILE A 198 4.50 7.91 -2.19
C ILE A 198 4.90 9.36 -2.06
N THR A 199 4.70 9.92 -0.86
CA THR A 199 5.05 11.31 -0.53
C THR A 199 6.01 11.33 0.66
N PRO A 200 7.23 11.85 0.50
CA PRO A 200 8.16 12.05 1.62
C PRO A 200 7.65 13.13 2.58
N SER A 201 8.14 13.12 3.81
CA SER A 201 7.79 14.14 4.80
C SER A 201 8.45 15.48 4.48
N ALA A 202 7.71 16.57 4.72
CA ALA A 202 8.21 17.92 4.62
C ALA A 202 9.18 18.24 5.78
N PRO A 203 10.07 19.24 5.62
CA PRO A 203 10.94 19.69 6.70
C PRO A 203 10.14 20.00 7.98
N GLY A 204 10.60 19.51 9.14
CA GLY A 204 9.96 19.74 10.43
C GLY A 204 8.74 18.87 10.75
N ASN A 205 8.29 18.01 9.83
CA ASN A 205 7.13 17.11 10.02
C ASN A 205 7.54 15.64 10.24
N GLY A 206 8.70 15.39 10.83
CA GLY A 206 9.20 14.05 11.13
C GLY A 206 10.54 14.09 11.85
N GLU A 207 10.87 13.01 12.56
CA GLU A 207 12.19 12.76 13.12
C GLU A 207 12.73 11.46 12.48
N PRO A 208 14.05 11.34 12.26
CA PRO A 208 14.64 10.13 11.73
C PRO A 208 14.41 8.95 12.68
N VAL A 209 14.13 7.78 12.13
CA VAL A 209 13.82 6.59 12.92
C VAL A 209 15.11 5.88 13.34
N THR A 210 15.34 5.83 14.66
CA THR A 210 16.57 5.32 15.27
C THR A 210 16.44 3.90 15.83
N THR A 211 15.23 3.33 15.94
CA THR A 211 14.98 1.97 16.46
C THR A 211 13.85 1.23 15.71
N TRP A 212 14.06 -0.06 15.42
CA TRP A 212 13.15 -0.92 14.65
C TRP A 212 12.48 -1.99 15.53
N ASP A 213 11.34 -1.67 16.16
CA ASP A 213 10.59 -2.65 16.97
C ASP A 213 9.40 -3.25 16.21
N HIS A 214 9.54 -4.51 15.80
CA HIS A 214 8.53 -5.29 15.07
C HIS A 214 7.34 -5.74 15.96
N VAL A 215 7.49 -5.70 17.30
CA VAL A 215 6.54 -6.31 18.26
C VAL A 215 5.41 -5.36 18.68
N ASN A 216 5.58 -4.04 18.52
CA ASN A 216 4.68 -3.05 19.12
C ASN A 216 3.95 -2.13 18.13
N ASN A 217 4.17 -2.27 16.82
CA ASN A 217 3.68 -1.34 15.80
C ASN A 217 2.63 -1.96 14.86
N SER A 218 1.69 -2.73 15.42
CA SER A 218 0.38 -2.92 14.78
C SER A 218 -0.31 -1.56 14.70
N ILE A 219 -1.14 -1.34 13.65
CA ILE A 219 -2.02 -0.16 13.45
C ILE A 219 -2.63 0.31 14.79
N ASP A 220 -2.99 -0.66 15.64
CA ASP A 220 -3.75 -0.46 16.86
C ASP A 220 -3.02 0.29 17.98
N LYS A 221 -1.68 0.23 18.06
CA LYS A 221 -0.94 0.72 19.26
C LYS A 221 -0.46 2.18 19.15
N LYS A 222 0.05 2.62 18.00
CA LYS A 222 0.62 3.99 17.85
C LYS A 222 -0.43 5.09 17.66
N LEU A 223 -1.61 4.76 17.14
CA LEU A 223 -2.71 5.72 17.01
C LEU A 223 -3.17 6.23 18.40
N ALA A 224 -3.14 5.37 19.42
CA ALA A 224 -3.50 5.72 20.79
C ALA A 224 -2.63 6.82 21.44
N GLU A 225 -1.35 6.93 21.10
CA GLU A 225 -0.43 7.93 21.69
C GLU A 225 -0.63 9.35 21.14
N TYR A 226 -1.08 9.49 19.89
CA TYR A 226 -1.27 10.80 19.25
C TYR A 226 -2.67 11.40 19.45
N GLY A 227 -3.53 10.79 20.28
CA GLY A 227 -4.92 11.20 20.45
C GLY A 227 -5.78 11.05 19.17
N ILE A 228 -5.19 10.50 18.11
CA ILE A 228 -5.88 10.04 16.91
C ILE A 228 -6.49 8.72 17.31
N LYS A 229 -7.80 8.70 17.56
CA LYS A 229 -8.46 7.41 17.79
C LYS A 229 -8.03 6.48 16.64
N PRO A 230 -7.58 5.24 16.93
CA PRO A 230 -7.58 4.19 15.91
C PRO A 230 -8.91 4.27 15.17
N VAL A 231 -9.02 3.74 13.95
CA VAL A 231 -10.34 3.48 13.38
C VAL A 231 -11.09 2.62 14.41
N SER A 232 -11.84 3.29 15.29
CA SER A 232 -12.03 2.81 16.65
C SER A 232 -13.28 1.99 16.63
N ASN A 233 -13.15 0.77 17.14
CA ASN A 233 -14.20 -0.23 17.18
C ASN A 233 -14.91 -0.32 15.88
N ILE A 234 -14.26 -1.07 15.02
CA ILE A 234 -15.06 -1.77 14.10
C ILE A 234 -14.44 -3.12 13.80
#